data_AF-A0A7J7YFU3-F1
#
_entry.id   AF-A0A7J7YFU3-F1
#
_cell.length_a   1.000
_cell.length_b   1.000
_cell.length_c   1.000
_cell.angle_alpha   90.00
_cell.angle_beta   90.00
_cell.angle_gamma   90.00
#
_symmetry.space_group_name_H-M   'P 1'
#
loop_
_entity.id
_entity.type
_entity.pdbx_description
1 polymer ?
#
loop_
_entity_poly.entity_id
_entity_poly.type
_entity_poly.pdbx_seq_one_letter_code
_entity_poly.pdbx_strand_id
1 'polypeptide(L)'
;MRNHVLAASFSMLSLLALMGDTDSKTDSSFMMDSDPRRCMRHHYVDSISHPLYKCSSKMVLLARCEGHCSQASRSEPLVSFSTVLKQPFRSSCHCCRPQTSKLKALRLRCSGGMRLTATYRYILSCHCEECGS
;
A
#
# COMPACT_ATOMS: atom_id res chain seq x y z
N MET A 1 61.22 0.10 38.54
CA MET A 1 61.50 -0.04 37.10
C MET A 1 60.66 -1.22 36.63
N ARG A 2 59.52 -1.04 35.93
CA ARG A 2 59.39 -0.70 34.50
C ARG A 2 60.17 -1.76 33.68
N ASN A 3 59.63 -2.60 32.78
CA ASN A 3 58.34 -2.65 32.09
C ASN A 3 58.19 -3.97 31.30
N HIS A 4 56.92 -4.29 31.01
CA HIS A 4 56.34 -4.90 29.80
C HIS A 4 56.87 -6.23 29.23
N VAL A 5 56.01 -7.23 29.39
CA VAL A 5 55.89 -8.42 28.53
C VAL A 5 55.53 -7.98 27.11
N LEU A 6 56.39 -8.31 26.14
CA LEU A 6 56.15 -8.12 24.72
C LEU A 6 55.83 -9.46 24.06
N ALA A 7 54.79 -9.40 23.22
CA ALA A 7 54.21 -10.46 22.42
C ALA A 7 55.19 -11.07 21.42
N ALA A 8 54.98 -12.35 21.09
CA ALA A 8 55.50 -12.97 19.89
C ALA A 8 54.38 -13.79 19.21
N SER A 9 54.22 -13.49 17.92
CA SER A 9 53.22 -13.89 16.95
C SER A 9 53.33 -15.35 16.49
N PHE A 10 52.18 -16.00 16.21
CA PHE A 10 52.12 -17.17 15.33
C PHE A 10 51.26 -16.86 14.09
N SER A 11 51.95 -16.87 12.95
CA SER A 11 51.44 -16.72 11.59
C SER A 11 50.66 -17.97 11.18
N MET A 12 49.40 -17.82 10.75
CA MET A 12 48.61 -18.87 10.11
C MET A 12 48.34 -18.48 8.65
N LEU A 13 49.40 -18.55 7.85
CA LEU A 13 49.30 -18.71 6.41
C LEU A 13 49.54 -20.20 6.11
N SER A 14 48.74 -20.76 5.18
CA SER A 14 48.71 -22.16 4.68
C SER A 14 47.54 -22.93 5.31
N LEU A 15 46.50 -23.37 4.58
CA LEU A 15 46.56 -23.99 3.26
C LEU A 15 45.17 -23.89 2.58
N LEU A 16 45.15 -23.21 1.44
CA LEU A 16 44.12 -23.34 0.40
C LEU A 16 44.24 -24.73 -0.22
N ALA A 17 43.21 -25.57 -0.12
CA ALA A 17 42.85 -26.58 -1.13
C ALA A 17 41.61 -27.34 -0.64
N LEU A 18 40.45 -27.03 -1.22
CA LEU A 18 39.40 -27.99 -1.56
C LEU A 18 38.36 -27.21 -2.38
N MET A 19 38.64 -27.11 -3.68
CA MET A 19 37.66 -26.71 -4.66
C MET A 19 36.73 -27.90 -4.90
N GLY A 20 35.50 -27.78 -4.45
CA GLY A 20 34.37 -28.59 -4.87
C GLY A 20 33.29 -27.63 -5.35
N ASP A 21 33.18 -27.48 -6.67
CA ASP A 21 32.04 -26.81 -7.32
C ASP A 21 30.77 -27.56 -6.95
N THR A 22 30.11 -27.10 -5.89
CA THR A 22 28.68 -27.28 -5.75
C THR A 22 28.05 -26.05 -6.36
N ASP A 23 27.48 -26.21 -7.55
CA ASP A 23 26.55 -25.28 -8.18
C ASP A 23 25.37 -25.07 -7.21
N SER A 24 25.58 -24.17 -6.26
CA SER A 24 24.51 -23.60 -5.44
C SER A 24 23.70 -22.76 -6.42
N LYS A 25 22.76 -23.41 -7.11
CA LYS A 25 21.45 -22.85 -7.43
C LYS A 25 20.81 -22.45 -6.10
N THR A 26 21.38 -21.40 -5.55
CA THR A 26 20.72 -20.48 -4.67
C THR A 26 19.55 -20.04 -5.53
N ASP A 27 18.38 -20.60 -5.25
CA ASP A 27 17.12 -19.97 -5.59
C ASP A 27 17.14 -18.63 -4.86
N SER A 28 17.87 -17.68 -5.46
CA SER A 28 17.59 -16.28 -5.36
C SER A 28 16.21 -16.15 -5.99
N SER A 29 15.19 -16.44 -5.20
CA SER A 29 13.96 -15.70 -5.25
C SER A 29 14.36 -14.25 -5.01
N PHE A 30 14.92 -13.62 -6.05
CA PHE A 30 14.92 -12.19 -6.20
C PHE A 30 13.46 -11.85 -6.00
N MET A 31 13.15 -11.30 -4.83
CA MET A 31 11.88 -10.67 -4.55
C MET A 31 11.72 -9.67 -5.67
N MET A 32 10.96 -10.03 -6.71
CA MET A 32 10.63 -9.11 -7.78
C MET A 32 9.88 -8.00 -7.08
N ASP A 33 10.59 -6.90 -6.85
CA ASP A 33 10.04 -5.72 -6.23
C ASP A 33 8.86 -5.32 -7.10
N SER A 34 7.68 -5.56 -6.55
CA SER A 34 6.46 -5.42 -7.30
C SER A 34 6.31 -3.94 -7.63
N ASP A 35 5.93 -3.59 -8.86
CA ASP A 35 5.90 -2.19 -9.34
C ASP A 35 5.31 -1.26 -8.26
N PRO A 36 6.08 -0.28 -7.74
CA PRO A 36 5.62 0.61 -6.68
C PRO A 36 4.47 1.50 -7.13
N ARG A 37 4.21 1.58 -8.45
CA ARG A 37 3.09 2.34 -9.03
C ARG A 37 1.82 1.52 -9.18
N ARG A 38 1.82 0.22 -8.88
CA ARG A 38 0.61 -0.62 -8.95
C ARG A 38 -0.41 -0.19 -7.90
N CYS A 39 -1.68 -0.51 -8.13
CA CYS A 39 -2.73 -0.32 -7.13
C CYS A 39 -2.38 -0.99 -5.80
N MET A 40 -2.21 -0.20 -4.74
CA MET A 40 -1.88 -0.69 -3.41
C MET A 40 -2.48 0.18 -2.30
N ARG A 41 -2.40 -0.34 -1.06
CA ARG A 41 -2.91 0.34 0.13
C ARG A 41 -1.80 1.16 0.79
N HIS A 42 -2.04 2.46 0.96
CA HIS A 42 -1.15 3.39 1.64
C HIS A 42 -1.73 3.82 2.99
N HIS A 43 -0.89 3.82 4.02
CA HIS A 43 -1.26 4.37 5.33
C HIS A 43 -0.93 5.86 5.41
N TYR A 44 -1.78 6.62 6.09
CA TYR A 44 -1.54 8.04 6.38
C TYR A 44 -2.23 8.43 7.68
N VAL A 45 -1.75 9.50 8.33
CA VAL A 45 -2.38 10.04 9.53
C VAL A 45 -3.12 11.31 9.16
N ASP A 46 -4.34 11.46 9.66
CA ASP A 46 -5.15 12.65 9.44
C ASP A 46 -5.88 13.07 10.73
N SER A 47 -6.25 14.35 10.79
CA SER A 47 -6.96 14.93 11.93
C SER A 47 -8.47 14.98 11.65
N ILE A 48 -9.24 14.18 12.39
CA ILE A 48 -10.69 14.24 12.35
C ILE A 48 -11.17 15.36 13.29
N SER A 49 -11.76 16.39 12.70
CA SER A 49 -12.45 17.49 13.38
C SER A 49 -13.89 17.62 12.86
N HIS A 50 -14.77 18.22 13.66
CA HIS A 50 -16.13 18.51 13.19
C HIS A 50 -16.10 19.83 12.38
N PRO A 51 -16.69 19.90 11.17
CA PRO A 51 -16.56 21.07 10.30
C PRO A 51 -17.26 22.33 10.83
N LEU A 52 -18.34 22.15 11.60
CA LEU A 52 -19.15 23.26 12.15
C LEU A 52 -19.00 23.46 13.67
N TYR A 53 -19.18 22.41 14.47
CA TYR A 53 -19.07 22.50 15.92
C TYR A 53 -17.62 22.55 16.42
N LYS A 54 -17.40 23.36 17.46
CA LYS A 54 -16.12 23.43 18.18
C LYS A 54 -15.91 22.14 18.99
N CYS A 55 -15.22 21.18 18.38
CA CYS A 55 -14.87 19.89 18.98
C CYS A 55 -13.36 19.69 19.07
N SER A 56 -12.93 18.81 19.97
CA SER A 56 -11.55 18.34 20.06
C SER A 56 -11.19 17.60 18.77
N SER A 57 -10.16 18.07 18.05
CA SER A 57 -9.58 17.32 16.93
C SER A 57 -8.87 16.07 17.43
N LYS A 58 -8.91 14.99 16.65
CA LYS A 58 -8.19 13.74 16.95
C LYS A 58 -7.40 13.26 15.75
N MET A 59 -6.12 12.97 15.95
CA MET A 59 -5.30 12.30 14.94
C MET A 59 -5.65 10.82 14.88
N VAL A 60 -5.83 10.30 13.67
CA VAL A 60 -6.25 8.93 13.40
C VAL A 60 -5.42 8.36 12.25
N LEU A 61 -4.94 7.12 12.41
CA LEU A 61 -4.33 6.36 11.33
C LEU A 61 -5.43 5.89 10.37
N LEU A 62 -5.31 6.29 9.11
CA LEU A 62 -6.19 5.96 8.01
C LEU A 62 -5.42 5.18 6.94
N ALA A 63 -6.16 4.62 5.99
CA ALA A 63 -5.62 3.97 4.82
C ALA A 63 -6.37 4.45 3.58
N ARG A 64 -5.67 4.55 2.45
CA ARG A 64 -6.22 4.89 1.13
C ARG A 64 -5.70 3.95 0.05
N CYS A 65 -6.44 3.81 -1.04
CA CYS A 65 -6.02 3.06 -2.22
C CYS A 65 -5.45 4.04 -3.25
N GLU A 66 -4.26 3.75 -3.76
CA GLU A 66 -3.58 4.58 -4.76
C GLU A 66 -2.72 3.69 -5.67
N GLY A 67 -2.55 4.12 -6.92
CA GLY A 67 -1.76 3.42 -7.92
C GLY A 67 -2.52 3.17 -9.22
N HIS A 68 -1.82 2.57 -10.17
CA HIS A 68 -2.29 2.29 -11.52
C HIS A 68 -2.75 0.83 -11.62
N CYS A 69 -3.88 0.64 -12.28
CA CYS A 69 -4.33 -0.67 -12.68
C CYS A 69 -3.59 -1.12 -13.95
N SER A 70 -3.28 -2.41 -14.04
CA SER A 70 -2.56 -2.98 -15.19
C SER A 70 -3.42 -3.04 -16.45
N GLN A 71 -4.75 -3.05 -16.30
CA GLN A 71 -5.70 -3.05 -17.40
C GLN A 71 -5.78 -1.65 -18.03
N ALA A 72 -5.56 -1.57 -19.34
CA ALA A 72 -5.77 -0.34 -20.09
C ALA A 72 -7.26 -0.02 -20.21
N SER A 73 -7.64 1.24 -19.98
CA SER A 73 -8.99 1.72 -20.24
C SER A 73 -9.27 1.81 -21.75
N ARG A 74 -10.49 1.45 -22.15
CA ARG A 74 -10.92 1.39 -23.55
C ARG A 74 -12.35 1.93 -23.70
N SER A 75 -12.65 2.45 -24.88
CA SER A 75 -14.00 2.88 -25.26
C SER A 75 -14.20 2.61 -26.74
N GLU A 76 -15.11 1.70 -27.07
CA GLU A 76 -15.41 1.28 -28.43
C GLU A 76 -16.80 1.78 -28.82
N PRO A 77 -16.98 2.36 -30.03
CA PRO A 77 -18.29 2.80 -30.49
C PRO A 77 -19.21 1.61 -30.75
N LEU A 78 -20.49 1.76 -30.39
CA LEU A 78 -21.53 0.78 -30.67
C LEU A 78 -22.34 1.22 -31.88
N VAL A 79 -22.40 0.37 -32.91
CA VAL A 79 -23.26 0.60 -34.08
C VAL A 79 -24.65 0.07 -33.75
N SER A 80 -25.65 0.95 -33.76
CA SER A 80 -27.06 0.57 -33.63
C SER A 80 -27.82 0.95 -34.90
N PHE A 81 -28.65 0.01 -35.38
CA PHE A 81 -29.58 0.24 -36.48
C PHE A 81 -30.99 0.62 -36.00
N SER A 82 -31.21 0.68 -34.67
CA SER A 82 -32.45 1.21 -34.10
C SER A 82 -32.50 2.74 -34.24
N THR A 83 -33.70 3.30 -34.37
CA THR A 83 -33.94 4.76 -34.38
C THR A 83 -33.61 5.45 -33.06
N VAL A 84 -33.31 4.69 -32.00
CA VAL A 84 -32.96 5.18 -30.66
C VAL A 84 -31.58 4.66 -30.29
N LEU A 85 -30.62 5.58 -30.11
CA LEU A 85 -29.28 5.28 -29.59
C LEU A 85 -29.35 5.30 -28.04
N LYS A 86 -29.17 4.15 -27.38
CA LYS A 86 -29.19 4.08 -25.90
C LYS A 86 -27.86 4.52 -25.28
N GLN A 87 -26.79 3.82 -25.61
CA GLN A 87 -25.44 4.12 -25.14
C GLN A 87 -24.46 4.00 -26.32
N PRO A 88 -23.80 5.10 -26.73
CA PRO A 88 -22.99 5.13 -27.95
C PRO A 88 -21.66 4.36 -27.84
N PHE A 89 -21.24 4.03 -26.62
CA PHE A 89 -19.94 3.41 -26.37
C PHE A 89 -20.03 2.22 -25.42
N ARG A 90 -19.24 1.19 -25.72
CA ARG A 90 -18.87 0.13 -24.78
C ARG A 90 -17.50 0.47 -24.21
N SER A 91 -17.49 0.90 -22.95
CA SER A 91 -16.27 1.29 -22.23
C SER A 91 -15.87 0.24 -21.19
N SER A 92 -14.57 0.06 -21.00
CA SER A 92 -13.97 -0.66 -19.87
C SER A 92 -12.90 0.24 -19.25
N CYS A 93 -12.85 0.29 -17.93
CA CYS A 93 -11.95 1.15 -17.19
C CYS A 93 -11.74 0.53 -15.81
N HIS A 94 -10.51 0.49 -15.31
CA HIS A 94 -10.24 -0.09 -14.00
C HIS A 94 -9.71 0.97 -13.04
N CYS A 95 -10.34 1.09 -11.87
CA CYS A 95 -9.95 2.03 -10.82
C CYS A 95 -9.39 1.28 -9.60
N CYS A 96 -8.32 1.83 -9.02
CA CYS A 96 -7.80 1.35 -7.74
C CYS A 96 -8.74 1.76 -6.61
N ARG A 97 -9.49 0.81 -6.05
CA ARG A 97 -10.55 1.07 -5.07
C ARG A 97 -10.51 0.08 -3.89
N PRO A 98 -11.16 0.43 -2.77
CA PRO A 98 -11.20 -0.42 -1.59
C PRO A 98 -11.97 -1.71 -1.87
N GLN A 99 -11.32 -2.86 -1.69
CA GLN A 99 -11.98 -4.16 -1.83
C GLN A 99 -12.65 -4.57 -0.52
N THR A 100 -11.93 -4.42 0.60
CA THR A 100 -12.44 -4.72 1.93
C THR A 100 -12.18 -3.56 2.88
N SER A 101 -13.13 -3.30 3.78
CA SER A 101 -13.02 -2.23 4.77
C SER A 101 -13.73 -2.59 6.06
N LYS A 102 -13.32 -1.98 7.17
CA LYS A 102 -13.98 -2.08 8.48
C LYS A 102 -14.58 -0.73 8.86
N LEU A 103 -15.87 -0.73 9.21
CA LEU A 103 -16.51 0.46 9.77
C LEU A 103 -15.91 0.74 11.16
N LYS A 104 -15.50 1.99 11.39
CA LYS A 104 -14.99 2.48 12.66
C LYS A 104 -15.79 3.69 13.12
N ALA A 105 -15.88 3.86 14.43
CA ALA A 105 -16.51 5.00 15.08
C ALA A 105 -15.54 5.63 16.08
N LEU A 106 -15.53 6.96 16.15
CA LEU A 106 -14.72 7.74 17.08
C LEU A 106 -15.59 8.80 17.74
N ARG A 107 -15.51 8.92 19.07
CA ARG A 107 -16.18 9.99 19.81
C ARG A 107 -15.27 11.22 19.97
N LEU A 108 -15.75 12.37 19.50
CA LEU A 108 -15.19 13.70 19.72
C LEU A 108 -15.88 14.35 20.92
N ARG A 109 -15.14 15.16 21.67
CA ARG A 109 -15.68 15.98 22.77
C ARG A 109 -15.86 17.39 22.25
N CYS A 110 -17.04 17.97 22.41
CA CYS A 110 -17.37 19.29 21.90
C CYS A 110 -17.65 20.28 23.04
N SER A 111 -17.69 21.56 22.70
CA SER A 111 -18.13 22.61 23.63
C SER A 111 -19.50 22.29 24.24
N GLY A 112 -19.72 22.71 25.48
CA GLY A 112 -20.98 22.44 26.20
C GLY A 112 -21.12 20.99 26.69
N GLY A 113 -20.03 20.22 26.77
CA GLY A 113 -20.04 18.83 27.26
C GLY A 113 -20.65 17.82 26.28
N MET A 114 -21.09 18.26 25.11
CA MET A 114 -21.64 17.42 24.05
C MET A 114 -20.59 16.44 23.51
N ARG A 115 -21.02 15.23 23.14
CA ARG A 115 -20.17 14.22 22.52
C ARG A 115 -20.74 13.86 21.15
N LEU A 116 -19.95 14.04 20.10
CA LEU A 116 -20.32 13.69 18.74
C LEU A 116 -19.56 12.44 18.28
N THR A 117 -20.23 11.58 17.52
CA THR A 117 -19.63 10.36 16.96
C THR A 117 -19.37 10.59 15.48
N ALA A 118 -18.10 10.51 15.09
CA ALA A 118 -17.69 10.44 13.69
C ALA A 118 -17.55 8.96 13.28
N THR A 119 -17.99 8.63 12.08
CA THR A 119 -17.84 7.30 11.49
C THR A 119 -17.01 7.38 10.23
N TYR A 120 -16.18 6.37 9.99
CA TYR A 120 -15.35 6.25 8.78
C TYR A 120 -15.07 4.79 8.48
N ARG A 121 -14.61 4.50 7.26
CA ARG A 121 -14.19 3.16 6.85
C ARG A 121 -12.67 3.08 6.86
N TYR A 122 -12.13 2.09 7.58
CA TYR A 122 -10.71 1.77 7.54
C TYR A 122 -10.46 0.71 6.47
N ILE A 123 -9.71 1.06 5.44
CA ILE A 123 -9.46 0.19 4.28
C ILE A 123 -8.48 -0.93 4.67
N LEU A 124 -8.84 -2.17 4.34
CA LEU A 124 -8.07 -3.37 4.66
C LEU A 124 -7.31 -3.90 3.45
N SER A 125 -7.94 -3.91 2.27
CA SER A 125 -7.31 -4.25 0.99
C SER A 125 -7.82 -3.36 -0.14
N CYS A 126 -6.99 -3.23 -1.18
CA CYS A 126 -7.28 -2.48 -2.40
C CYS A 126 -7.19 -3.43 -3.59
N HIS A 127 -7.99 -3.18 -4.62
CA HIS A 127 -7.93 -3.91 -5.88
C HIS A 127 -8.39 -3.03 -7.05
N CYS A 128 -8.16 -3.51 -8.26
CA CYS A 128 -8.65 -2.89 -9.48
C CYS A 128 -10.04 -3.45 -9.80
N GLU A 129 -11.05 -2.58 -9.86
CA GLU A 129 -12.42 -2.92 -10.24
C GLU A 129 -12.91 -2.03 -11.39
N GLU A 130 -13.92 -2.49 -12.14
CA GLU A 130 -14.49 -1.76 -13.27
C GLU A 130 -15.10 -0.42 -12.85
N CYS A 131 -14.93 0.59 -13.70
CA CYS A 131 -15.48 1.92 -13.48
C CYS A 131 -17.00 1.87 -13.65
N GLY A 132 -17.75 2.27 -12.63
CA GLY A 132 -19.21 2.27 -12.65
C GLY A 132 -19.87 0.96 -12.19
N SER A 133 -19.08 0.06 -11.59
CA SER A 133 -19.58 -1.07 -10.77
C SER A 133 -20.40 -0.60 -9.56
#